data_AF-A0A644X3E5-F1
#
_entry.id   AF-A0A644X3E5-F1
#
_cell.length_a   1.000
_cell.length_b   1.000
_cell.length_c   1.000
_cell.angle_alpha   90.00
_cell.angle_beta   90.00
_cell.angle_gamma   90.00
#
_symmetry.space_group_name_H-M   'P 1'
#
loop_
_entity.id
_entity.type
_entity.pdbx_description
1 polymer ?
#
loop_
_entity_poly.entity_id
_entity_poly.type
_entity_poly.pdbx_seq_one_letter_code
_entity_poly.pdbx_strand_id
1 'polypeptide(L)'
;MHKALLTFSNNETLELCEGQLVTLISKHIDNDDKVSASPSETYELWNHSSAAMIPSVCEFLCRCDFFHLIDDDNKVYNSKAVVTIQNI
;
A
#
# COMPACT_ATOMS: atom_id res chain seq x y z
N MET A 1 18.71 -6.37 -1.27
CA MET A 1 17.35 -6.11 -0.78
C MET A 1 16.74 -5.11 -1.75
N HIS A 2 15.68 -5.49 -2.44
CA HIS A 2 15.07 -4.62 -3.45
C HIS A 2 14.18 -3.59 -2.77
N LYS A 3 14.05 -2.42 -3.39
CA LYS A 3 13.26 -1.31 -2.87
C LYS A 3 12.45 -0.66 -3.98
N ALA A 4 11.36 -0.02 -3.57
CA ALA A 4 10.57 0.85 -4.43
C ALA A 4 10.29 2.18 -3.75
N LEU A 5 10.30 3.26 -4.52
CA LEU A 5 9.88 4.58 -4.12
C LEU A 5 8.50 4.87 -4.70
N LEU A 6 7.53 5.09 -3.82
CA LEU A 6 6.23 5.66 -4.16
C LEU A 6 6.36 7.18 -4.12
N THR A 7 5.83 7.87 -5.14
CA THR A 7 5.62 9.33 -5.08
C THR A 7 4.13 9.63 -5.12
N PHE A 8 3.64 10.37 -4.14
CA PHE A 8 2.25 10.78 -4.03
C PHE A 8 2.00 12.12 -4.74
N SER A 9 0.73 12.43 -5.02
CA SER A 9 0.32 13.67 -5.69
C SER A 9 0.65 14.96 -4.93
N ASN A 10 0.95 14.85 -3.62
CA ASN A 10 1.44 15.94 -2.78
C ASN A 10 2.98 16.04 -2.73
N ASN A 11 3.70 15.29 -3.59
CA ASN A 11 5.16 15.15 -3.61
C ASN A 11 5.77 14.46 -2.38
N GLU A 12 4.98 13.96 -1.44
CA GLU A 12 5.52 13.06 -0.43
C GLU A 12 6.00 11.78 -1.10
N THR A 13 7.02 11.17 -0.48
CA THR A 13 7.56 9.90 -0.94
C THR A 13 7.49 8.85 0.16
N LEU A 14 7.31 7.60 -0.23
CA LEU A 14 7.37 6.45 0.67
C LEU A 14 8.30 5.41 0.08
N GLU A 15 9.36 5.08 0.81
CA GLU A 15 10.24 3.96 0.48
C GLU A 15 9.63 2.67 1.03
N LEU A 16 9.55 1.67 0.17
CA LEU A 16 9.12 0.32 0.48
C LEU A 16 10.25 -0.68 0.22
N CYS A 17 10.34 -1.71 1.06
CA CYS A 17 11.35 -2.75 0.97
C CYS A 17 10.73 -4.12 0.72
N GLU A 18 11.46 -4.98 0.01
CA GLU A 18 11.16 -6.41 -0.09
C GLU A 18 11.04 -7.04 1.32
N GLY A 19 10.00 -7.85 1.54
CA GLY A 19 9.65 -8.48 2.81
C GLY A 19 8.92 -7.57 3.80
N GLN A 20 8.73 -6.29 3.47
CA GLN A 20 7.98 -5.38 4.34
C GLN A 20 6.49 -5.70 4.31
N LEU A 21 5.85 -5.66 5.48
CA LEU A 21 4.42 -5.85 5.63
C LEU A 21 3.68 -4.51 5.58
N VAL A 22 2.62 -4.46 4.79
CA VAL A 22 1.66 -3.35 4.76
C VAL A 22 0.29 -3.86 5.18
N THR A 23 -0.44 -3.05 5.93
CA THR A 23 -1.79 -3.38 6.39
C THR A 23 -2.80 -2.62 5.55
N LEU A 24 -3.71 -3.35 4.92
CA LEU A 24 -4.76 -2.80 4.08
C LEU A 24 -5.91 -2.32 4.97
N ILE A 25 -6.59 -1.26 4.55
CA ILE A 25 -7.81 -0.77 5.20
C ILE A 25 -9.00 -1.11 4.30
N SER A 26 -9.90 -1.94 4.84
CA SER A 26 -11.12 -2.33 4.13
C SER A 26 -12.28 -1.41 4.48
N LYS A 27 -13.07 -1.11 3.45
CA LYS A 27 -14.36 -0.45 3.58
C LYS A 27 -15.45 -1.49 3.84
N HIS A 28 -16.23 -1.30 4.87
CA HIS A 28 -17.41 -2.10 5.18
C HIS A 28 -18.65 -1.23 5.06
N ILE A 29 -19.71 -1.78 4.48
CA ILE A 29 -21.03 -1.14 4.36
C ILE A 29 -22.00 -2.08 5.05
N ASP A 30 -22.69 -1.61 6.08
CA ASP A 30 -23.71 -2.39 6.77
C ASP A 30 -25.08 -2.30 6.08
N ASN A 31 -26.08 -2.99 6.65
CA ASN A 31 -27.44 -3.02 6.09
C ASN A 31 -28.17 -1.67 6.19
N ASP A 32 -27.66 -0.72 6.97
CA ASP A 32 -28.21 0.63 7.12
C ASP A 32 -27.44 1.66 6.26
N ASP A 33 -26.65 1.20 5.28
CA ASP A 33 -25.76 2.00 4.43
C ASP A 33 -24.67 2.77 5.22
N LYS A 34 -24.40 2.40 6.48
CA LYS A 34 -23.31 3.04 7.24
C LYS A 34 -21.99 2.49 6.76
N VAL A 35 -21.07 3.42 6.51
CA VAL A 35 -19.70 3.11 6.11
C VAL A 35 -18.83 3.07 7.35
N SER A 36 -18.13 1.95 7.53
CA SER A 36 -17.02 1.83 8.48
C SER A 36 -15.74 1.40 7.75
N ALA A 37 -14.60 1.67 8.38
CA ALA A 37 -13.30 1.28 7.88
C ALA A 37 -12.51 0.63 9.01
N SER A 38 -11.83 -0.47 8.71
CA SER A 38 -10.98 -1.16 9.66
C SER A 38 -9.77 -1.78 8.96
N PRO A 39 -8.63 -1.92 9.68
CA PRO A 39 -7.56 -2.79 9.23
C PRO A 39 -8.12 -4.18 8.90
N SER A 40 -7.67 -4.76 7.79
CA SER A 40 -8.15 -6.06 7.32
C SER A 40 -7.01 -7.08 7.22
N GLU A 41 -6.45 -7.24 6.03
CA GLU A 41 -5.37 -8.17 5.75
C GLU A 41 -4.02 -7.44 5.66
N THR A 42 -2.97 -8.17 6.01
CA THR A 42 -1.59 -7.77 5.78
C THR A 42 -1.11 -8.32 4.44
N TYR A 43 -0.32 -7.54 3.71
CA TYR A 43 0.31 -7.93 2.46
C TYR A 43 1.83 -7.82 2.61
N GLU A 44 2.53 -8.92 2.30
CA GLU A 44 3.99 -8.94 2.28
C GLU A 44 4.50 -8.56 0.90
N LEU A 45 5.33 -7.52 0.84
CA LEU A 45 5.94 -7.09 -0.40
C LEU A 45 6.98 -8.10 -0.86
N TRP A 46 6.90 -8.50 -2.12
CA TRP A 46 7.76 -9.52 -2.71
C TRP A 46 8.48 -8.97 -3.94
N ASN A 47 9.61 -9.59 -4.27
CA ASN A 47 10.39 -9.23 -5.43
C ASN A 47 10.06 -10.12 -6.63
N HIS A 48 9.65 -9.51 -7.75
CA HIS A 48 9.49 -10.20 -9.03
C HIS A 48 10.85 -10.37 -9.71
N SER A 49 11.11 -11.57 -10.25
CA SER A 49 12.41 -11.94 -10.83
C SER A 49 12.90 -11.02 -11.96
N SER A 50 11.99 -10.43 -12.74
CA SER A 50 12.35 -9.57 -13.89
C SER A 50 11.95 -8.10 -13.74
N ALA A 51 11.05 -7.78 -12.82
CA ALA A 51 10.44 -6.44 -12.71
C ALA A 51 10.64 -5.81 -11.33
N ALA A 52 11.46 -6.46 -10.51
CA ALA A 52 11.71 -6.16 -9.12
C ALA A 52 10.40 -5.93 -8.33
N MET A 53 10.25 -4.82 -7.62
CA MET A 53 9.14 -4.62 -6.69
C MET A 53 7.85 -4.10 -7.33
N ILE A 54 7.91 -3.56 -8.56
CA ILE A 54 6.75 -2.91 -9.19
C ILE A 54 5.51 -3.82 -9.23
N PRO A 55 5.57 -5.11 -9.64
CA PRO A 55 4.38 -5.95 -9.66
C PRO A 55 3.72 -6.12 -8.28
N SER A 56 4.53 -6.39 -7.25
CA SER A 56 4.04 -6.55 -5.88
C SER A 56 3.40 -5.26 -5.35
N VAL A 57 4.02 -4.12 -5.62
CA VAL A 57 3.49 -2.80 -5.23
C VAL A 57 2.15 -2.50 -5.93
N CYS A 58 2.09 -2.70 -7.25
CA CYS A 58 0.85 -2.51 -8.00
C CYS A 58 -0.27 -3.45 -7.53
N GLU A 59 0.06 -4.72 -7.24
CA GLU A 59 -0.92 -5.71 -6.80
C GLU A 59 -1.62 -5.27 -5.52
N PHE A 60 -0.90 -4.84 -4.48
CA PHE A 60 -1.56 -4.42 -3.24
C PHE A 60 -2.28 -3.08 -3.37
N LEU A 61 -1.74 -2.12 -4.14
CA LEU A 61 -2.40 -0.83 -4.37
C LEU A 61 -3.75 -1.01 -5.08
N CYS A 62 -3.87 -2.01 -5.96
CA CYS A 62 -5.14 -2.38 -6.60
C CYS A 62 -6.16 -3.02 -5.64
N ARG A 63 -5.74 -3.47 -4.45
CA ARG A 63 -6.58 -4.18 -3.48
C ARG A 63 -7.18 -3.29 -2.39
N CYS A 64 -6.72 -2.06 -2.24
CA CYS A 64 -7.16 -1.17 -1.16
C CYS A 64 -7.30 0.27 -1.63
N ASP A 65 -8.14 1.05 -0.94
CA ASP A 65 -8.20 2.51 -1.08
C ASP A 65 -7.19 3.21 -0.13
N PHE A 66 -6.94 2.59 1.02
CA PHE A 66 -6.04 3.10 2.05
C PHE A 66 -5.21 1.95 2.65
N PHE A 67 -4.00 2.27 3.09
CA PHE A 67 -3.11 1.34 3.77
C PHE A 67 -2.20 2.06 4.77
N HIS A 68 -1.60 1.33 5.70
CA HIS A 68 -0.52 1.83 6.55
C HIS A 68 0.63 0.82 6.60
N LEU A 69 1.80 1.27 7.05
CA LEU A 69 2.91 0.36 7.32
C LEU A 69 2.63 -0.39 8.62
N ILE A 70 3.05 -1.65 8.72
CA ILE A 70 2.84 -2.41 9.97
C ILE A 70 3.56 -1.77 11.16
N ASP A 71 4.68 -1.09 10.90
CA ASP A 71 5.53 -0.45 11.91
C ASP A 71 5.10 1.00 12.24
N ASP A 72 4.09 1.53 11.54
CA ASP A 72 3.53 2.88 11.77
C ASP A 72 2.02 2.87 11.51
N ASP A 73 1.25 2.66 12.59
CA ASP A 73 -0.21 2.68 12.61
C ASP A 73 -0.81 4.09 12.77
N ASN A 74 0.03 5.12 12.95
CA ASN A 74 -0.41 6.50 13.14
C ASN A 74 -0.52 7.26 11.81
N LYS A 75 0.00 6.70 10.71
CA LYS A 75 -0.06 7.30 9.38
C LYS A 75 -0.71 6.35 8.37
N VAL A 76 -1.72 6.87 7.67
CA VAL A 76 -2.41 6.16 6.58
C VAL A 76 -2.11 6.83 5.25
N TYR A 77 -1.91 6.02 4.21
CA TYR A 77 -1.66 6.43 2.84
C TYR A 77 -2.89 6.13 1.97
N ASN A 78 -3.19 7.01 1.01
CA ASN A 78 -4.21 6.80 0.00
C ASN A 78 -3.57 6.17 -1.24
N SER A 79 -4.00 4.96 -1.61
CA SER A 79 -3.44 4.22 -2.75
C SER A 79 -3.66 4.95 -4.07
N LYS A 80 -4.80 5.62 -4.23
CA LYS A 80 -5.15 6.39 -5.44
C LYS A 80 -4.37 7.69 -5.57
N ALA A 81 -3.68 8.13 -4.52
CA ALA A 81 -2.82 9.31 -4.56
C ALA A 81 -1.40 8.98 -5.04
N VAL A 82 -1.04 7.71 -5.21
CA VAL A 82 0.24 7.30 -5.79
C VAL A 82 0.26 7.66 -7.27
N VAL A 83 1.23 8.49 -7.66
CA VAL A 83 1.40 8.95 -9.06
C VAL A 83 2.50 8.17 -9.76
N THR A 84 3.57 7.81 -9.05
CA THR A 84 4.67 7.02 -9.62
C THR A 84 5.15 5.93 -8.66
N ILE A 85 5.65 4.85 -9.24
CA ILE A 85 6.34 3.75 -8.57
C ILE A 85 7.67 3.56 -9.29
N GLN A 86 8.78 3.59 -8.55
CA GLN A 86 10.12 3.47 -9.11
C GLN A 86 10.95 2.45 -8.31
N ASN A 87 11.57 1.48 -8.99
CA ASN A 87 12.57 0.63 -8.35
C ASN A 87 13.84 1.46 -8.03
N ILE A 88 14.39 1.31 -6.83
CA ILE A 88 15.60 2.03 -6.35
C ILE A 88 16.59 1.09 -5.66
#